data_AF-A0A3P8PV17-F1
#
_entry.id   AF-A0A3P8PV17-F1
#
_cell.length_a   1.000
_cell.length_b   1.000
_cell.length_c   1.000
_cell.angle_alpha   90.00
_cell.angle_beta   90.00
_cell.angle_gamma   90.00
#
_symmetry.space_group_name_H-M   'P 1'
#
loop_
_entity.id
_entity.type
_entity.pdbx_description
1 polymer ?
#
loop_
_entity_poly.entity_id
_entity_poly.type
_entity_poly.pdbx_seq_one_letter_code
_entity_poly.pdbx_strand_id
1 'polypeptide(L)'
;GLWQQPCYLGQGRVLALLHLICLLSPATGALPWDNTGGSSPLEFEVVKGNFSRTFLHVGYHKIAEIPAGACNISIQETKKSPNYLALLSQRGVSIINGNWLINRPGIYVALGTYLTYRRPNEIRSRNGESITAPGPLTEDLHVYLIYQQPFPTVQYEYSMPLNRYLAPEPGTPSAVLPLAETVDFSYPDDDGKTKQSIIKEAWHPNQVPSYPTVNSESHVTYTWIKNGHTECSTTCGTGKRQVVLECVEKDSQTAVPADFCHPAIETTKWEEDCNIQPCPAYWDVGEWSECSRRCGPGTQHRQVICRQVTDVHASGTETSVTVKSEMCGSSDMPVTQSTCQLKICSQWDIRSEWSPCSVPCGVGQRTREVVCVSNQGDVDDDQECNMNLKPDTIENCDMGLCARSWFTSIWSQRCSAECGRGSRTRSVVCLMDHVTNLPLDSCEGERPPEVTSCDSGPCQNRLEWYTGPWSQCSAECGNGTQTRSVACILNSDGQMEVVDQLKCSSLSKPITSQPCRLKPCGVQWYVTEWSACSRTCNAGFRVREVRCLADNIVPSDRCDPSFILESREECNKQPCVAEIDPLCSDKYHNCMVVVQARLCVYSYYRSVCCASCSRAQETHPNSFQNNHIRR
;
A
#
# COMPACT_ATOMS: atom_id res chain seq x y z
N GLY A 1 -4.28 65.37 8.36
CA GLY A 1 -5.33 66.12 7.65
C GLY A 1 -5.25 65.82 6.17
N LEU A 2 -6.30 66.15 5.39
CA LEU A 2 -6.37 66.10 3.91
C LEU A 2 -6.31 64.66 3.33
N TRP A 3 -7.32 64.05 2.67
CA TRP A 3 -8.71 64.35 2.23
C TRP A 3 -9.55 63.04 2.37
N GLN A 4 -10.82 62.99 2.80
CA GLN A 4 -12.08 63.26 2.07
C GLN A 4 -12.32 62.49 0.73
N GLN A 5 -13.12 61.39 0.80
CA GLN A 5 -14.50 61.20 0.24
C GLN A 5 -14.88 61.66 -1.21
N PRO A 6 -16.06 61.29 -1.81
CA PRO A 6 -17.10 60.26 -1.51
C PRO A 6 -17.76 59.57 -2.77
N CYS A 7 -18.93 58.91 -2.59
CA CYS A 7 -20.08 58.74 -3.56
C CYS A 7 -20.01 57.64 -4.65
N TYR A 8 -21.10 57.01 -5.14
CA TYR A 8 -22.56 57.02 -4.81
C TYR A 8 -23.33 55.84 -5.49
N LEU A 9 -24.50 55.41 -4.94
CA LEU A 9 -25.69 54.78 -5.59
C LEU A 9 -25.51 53.43 -6.39
N GLY A 10 -26.46 52.48 -6.41
CA GLY A 10 -27.73 52.33 -5.67
C GLY A 10 -28.66 51.23 -6.24
N GLN A 11 -29.45 50.59 -5.36
CA GLN A 11 -30.73 49.86 -5.59
C GLN A 11 -30.87 48.73 -6.66
N GLY A 12 -31.47 47.60 -6.23
CA GLY A 12 -32.83 47.29 -6.74
C GLY A 12 -33.19 45.92 -7.36
N ARG A 13 -33.41 44.90 -6.51
CA ARG A 13 -34.60 43.99 -6.51
C ARG A 13 -35.04 43.12 -7.73
N VAL A 14 -35.14 41.81 -7.40
CA VAL A 14 -36.33 40.91 -7.51
C VAL A 14 -36.61 40.14 -8.82
N LEU A 15 -36.57 38.79 -8.67
CA LEU A 15 -37.48 37.69 -9.12
C LEU A 15 -38.50 37.99 -10.26
N ALA A 16 -38.97 37.02 -11.05
CA ALA A 16 -39.70 35.83 -10.57
C ALA A 16 -40.29 34.93 -11.69
N LEU A 17 -40.87 33.78 -11.29
CA LEU A 17 -42.09 33.11 -11.84
C LEU A 17 -42.03 32.60 -13.32
N LEU A 18 -42.83 31.67 -13.88
CA LEU A 18 -44.11 30.95 -13.63
C LEU A 18 -43.94 29.50 -14.23
N HIS A 19 -44.80 28.45 -14.10
CA HIS A 19 -45.82 27.93 -13.15
C HIS A 19 -46.23 26.50 -13.65
N LEU A 20 -46.49 25.48 -12.81
CA LEU A 20 -47.72 25.13 -12.04
C LEU A 20 -48.81 24.34 -12.84
N ILE A 21 -49.52 23.43 -12.14
CA ILE A 21 -50.92 22.92 -12.36
C ILE A 21 -51.17 21.45 -12.82
N CYS A 22 -51.61 20.67 -11.81
CA CYS A 22 -52.73 19.70 -11.72
C CYS A 22 -52.79 18.34 -12.45
N LEU A 23 -52.63 17.31 -11.61
CA LEU A 23 -53.57 16.20 -11.36
C LEU A 23 -55.03 16.37 -11.83
N LEU A 24 -55.58 15.32 -12.45
CA LEU A 24 -56.95 14.83 -12.25
C LEU A 24 -56.97 13.27 -12.34
N SER A 25 -57.62 12.63 -11.37
CA SER A 25 -57.89 11.17 -11.26
C SER A 25 -59.43 10.94 -11.37
N PRO A 26 -60.04 9.73 -11.28
CA PRO A 26 -59.54 8.40 -10.85
C PRO A 26 -60.16 7.16 -11.59
N ALA A 27 -60.15 5.99 -10.93
CA ALA A 27 -60.99 4.77 -11.11
C ALA A 27 -60.60 3.77 -12.25
N THR A 28 -59.86 2.67 -11.99
CA THR A 28 -60.25 1.35 -11.38
C THR A 28 -61.04 0.37 -12.27
N GLY A 29 -60.50 -0.84 -12.49
CA GLY A 29 -61.21 -2.00 -13.04
C GLY A 29 -60.28 -3.00 -13.74
N ALA A 30 -60.18 -4.24 -13.25
CA ALA A 30 -59.13 -5.19 -13.67
C ALA A 30 -59.56 -6.18 -14.78
N LEU A 31 -58.59 -6.49 -15.67
CA LEU A 31 -58.20 -7.78 -16.28
C LEU A 31 -59.28 -8.84 -16.62
N PRO A 32 -59.21 -9.47 -17.81
CA PRO A 32 -58.19 -10.51 -18.05
C PRO A 32 -57.37 -10.38 -19.36
N TRP A 33 -56.20 -11.04 -19.37
CA TRP A 33 -55.24 -11.11 -20.49
C TRP A 33 -55.69 -12.03 -21.64
N ASP A 34 -55.30 -11.68 -22.87
CA ASP A 34 -54.31 -12.49 -23.62
C ASP A 34 -53.51 -11.64 -24.64
N ASN A 35 -52.43 -12.22 -25.19
CA ASN A 35 -51.22 -11.54 -25.64
C ASN A 35 -51.22 -11.00 -27.09
N THR A 36 -50.55 -9.86 -27.30
CA THR A 36 -49.61 -9.62 -28.43
C THR A 36 -48.71 -8.41 -28.11
N GLY A 37 -47.38 -8.55 -28.22
CA GLY A 37 -46.43 -7.43 -28.06
C GLY A 37 -45.50 -7.46 -26.84
N GLY A 38 -44.96 -8.62 -26.48
CA GLY A 38 -43.96 -8.72 -25.42
C GLY A 38 -42.59 -8.17 -25.84
N SER A 39 -42.19 -7.01 -25.29
CA SER A 39 -40.77 -6.68 -25.17
C SER A 39 -40.20 -7.50 -24.01
N SER A 40 -39.14 -8.27 -24.30
CA SER A 40 -38.46 -9.10 -23.29
C SER A 40 -38.03 -8.25 -22.09
N PRO A 41 -38.03 -8.79 -20.86
CA PRO A 41 -37.29 -8.14 -19.79
C PRO A 41 -35.84 -7.97 -20.25
N LEU A 42 -35.30 -6.76 -20.12
CA LEU A 42 -33.88 -6.52 -20.39
C LEU A 42 -33.08 -7.34 -19.38
N GLU A 43 -32.47 -8.42 -19.87
CA GLU A 43 -31.62 -9.28 -19.06
C GLU A 43 -30.29 -8.56 -18.82
N PHE A 44 -29.95 -8.37 -17.54
CA PHE A 44 -28.78 -7.62 -17.11
C PHE A 44 -27.72 -8.57 -16.54
N GLU A 45 -26.52 -8.55 -17.11
CA GLU A 45 -25.35 -9.23 -16.55
C GLU A 45 -24.68 -8.33 -15.50
N VAL A 46 -24.44 -8.83 -14.29
CA VAL A 46 -23.75 -8.09 -13.23
C VAL A 46 -22.25 -8.39 -13.26
N VAL A 47 -21.45 -7.41 -13.64
CA VAL A 47 -19.99 -7.51 -13.68
C VAL A 47 -19.42 -6.97 -12.37
N LYS A 48 -18.54 -7.75 -11.72
CA LYS A 48 -17.85 -7.39 -10.48
C LYS A 48 -16.33 -7.50 -10.65
N GLY A 49 -15.60 -6.58 -10.05
CA GLY A 49 -14.14 -6.60 -10.01
C GLY A 49 -13.57 -6.10 -8.68
N ASN A 50 -12.34 -6.49 -8.40
CA ASN A 50 -11.60 -6.10 -7.20
C ASN A 50 -10.16 -5.79 -7.57
N PHE A 51 -9.70 -4.60 -7.20
CA PHE A 51 -8.34 -4.13 -7.39
C PHE A 51 -7.61 -4.10 -6.05
N SER A 52 -6.53 -4.88 -5.96
CA SER A 52 -5.56 -4.82 -4.86
C SER A 52 -4.14 -4.91 -5.41
N ARG A 53 -3.28 -3.96 -5.03
CA ARG A 53 -1.84 -3.97 -5.33
C ARG A 53 -1.06 -3.44 -4.14
N THR A 54 0.13 -3.99 -3.92
CA THR A 54 1.00 -3.62 -2.79
C THR A 54 1.79 -2.34 -3.06
N PHE A 55 2.51 -2.31 -4.19
CA PHE A 55 3.40 -1.21 -4.56
C PHE A 55 3.09 -0.67 -5.97
N LEU A 56 2.97 0.66 -6.06
CA LEU A 56 2.86 1.44 -7.28
C LEU A 56 3.67 2.74 -7.09
N HIS A 57 4.01 3.43 -8.17
CA HIS A 57 4.57 4.78 -8.09
C HIS A 57 3.45 5.79 -7.75
N VAL A 58 3.80 6.91 -7.10
CA VAL A 58 2.84 7.99 -6.81
C VAL A 58 2.30 8.56 -8.13
N GLY A 59 0.97 8.65 -8.27
CA GLY A 59 0.32 9.13 -9.50
C GLY A 59 -0.98 8.41 -9.85
N TYR A 60 -1.48 8.65 -11.07
CA TYR A 60 -2.73 8.08 -11.58
C TYR A 60 -2.52 6.68 -12.18
N HIS A 61 -3.26 5.69 -11.70
CA HIS A 61 -3.26 4.31 -12.22
C HIS A 61 -4.67 3.91 -12.66
N LYS A 62 -4.85 3.46 -13.91
CA LYS A 62 -6.15 2.95 -14.39
C LYS A 62 -6.44 1.61 -13.69
N ILE A 63 -7.56 1.51 -12.98
CA ILE A 63 -7.95 0.32 -12.20
C ILE A 63 -9.15 -0.43 -12.79
N ALA A 64 -10.01 0.26 -13.56
CA ALA A 64 -11.13 -0.35 -14.26
C ALA A 64 -11.56 0.48 -15.49
N GLU A 65 -12.34 -0.15 -16.34
CA GLU A 65 -13.00 0.46 -17.51
C GLU A 65 -14.44 -0.06 -17.52
N ILE A 66 -15.39 0.86 -17.45
CA ILE A 66 -16.83 0.56 -17.37
C ILE A 66 -17.45 1.02 -18.69
N PRO A 67 -17.93 0.10 -19.54
CA PRO A 67 -18.32 0.44 -20.91
C PRO A 67 -19.63 1.23 -20.99
N ALA A 68 -19.80 1.96 -22.08
CA ALA A 68 -21.04 2.63 -22.46
C ALA A 68 -22.22 1.65 -22.41
N GLY A 69 -23.36 2.09 -21.87
CA GLY A 69 -24.54 1.27 -21.61
C GLY A 69 -24.59 0.62 -20.23
N ALA A 70 -23.52 0.72 -19.42
CA ALA A 70 -23.53 0.22 -18.04
C ALA A 70 -24.50 1.01 -17.13
N CYS A 71 -25.24 0.27 -16.31
CA CYS A 71 -26.17 0.76 -15.29
C CYS A 71 -25.74 0.32 -13.89
N ASN A 72 -26.37 0.89 -12.85
CA ASN A 72 -26.19 0.53 -11.44
C ASN A 72 -24.71 0.42 -11.00
N ILE A 73 -23.92 1.44 -11.35
CA ILE A 73 -22.49 1.50 -11.13
C ILE A 73 -22.21 1.84 -9.67
N SER A 74 -21.36 1.05 -9.03
CA SER A 74 -20.88 1.24 -7.66
C SER A 74 -19.39 0.96 -7.60
N ILE A 75 -18.59 1.98 -7.26
CA ILE A 75 -17.14 1.89 -7.05
C ILE A 75 -16.88 2.29 -5.60
N GLN A 76 -16.28 1.38 -4.81
CA GLN A 76 -16.12 1.57 -3.37
C GLN A 76 -14.75 1.10 -2.89
N GLU A 77 -14.11 1.92 -2.06
CA GLU A 77 -12.92 1.54 -1.33
C GLU A 77 -13.29 0.72 -0.08
N THR A 78 -12.85 -0.53 -0.04
CA THR A 78 -13.18 -1.48 1.04
C THR A 78 -12.43 -1.23 2.35
N LYS A 79 -11.28 -0.55 2.28
CA LYS A 79 -10.48 -0.12 3.44
C LYS A 79 -10.05 1.32 3.21
N LYS A 80 -10.54 2.23 4.06
CA LYS A 80 -10.16 3.65 4.04
C LYS A 80 -8.65 3.83 3.90
N SER A 81 -8.21 4.53 2.86
CA SER A 81 -6.82 4.92 2.64
C SER A 81 -6.74 6.41 2.26
N PRO A 82 -5.54 7.04 2.24
CA PRO A 82 -5.39 8.42 1.77
C PRO A 82 -5.35 8.52 0.24
N ASN A 83 -5.54 7.43 -0.49
CA ASN A 83 -5.66 7.44 -1.95
C ASN A 83 -6.97 8.14 -2.38
N TYR A 84 -7.11 8.42 -3.68
CA TYR A 84 -8.31 9.04 -4.25
C TYR A 84 -8.77 8.31 -5.51
N LEU A 85 -10.06 8.02 -5.62
CA LEU A 85 -10.74 7.56 -6.82
C LEU A 85 -10.92 8.74 -7.78
N ALA A 86 -10.54 8.56 -9.04
CA ALA A 86 -10.71 9.55 -10.09
C ALA A 86 -11.44 8.94 -11.30
N LEU A 87 -12.28 9.74 -11.95
CA LEU A 87 -13.08 9.33 -13.10
C LEU A 87 -12.77 10.21 -14.31
N LEU A 88 -12.43 9.56 -15.41
CA LEU A 88 -12.19 10.19 -16.70
C LEU A 88 -13.14 9.59 -17.75
N SER A 89 -13.60 10.43 -18.66
CA SER A 89 -14.23 10.02 -19.93
C SER A 89 -13.25 9.21 -20.80
N GLN A 90 -13.79 8.39 -21.71
CA GLN A 90 -13.06 7.79 -22.83
C GLN A 90 -12.20 8.82 -23.59
N ARG A 91 -12.68 10.06 -23.71
CA ARG A 91 -12.01 11.19 -24.39
C ARG A 91 -10.96 11.91 -23.53
N GLY A 92 -10.67 11.40 -22.33
CA GLY A 92 -9.71 11.99 -21.39
C GLY A 92 -10.23 13.17 -20.57
N VAL A 93 -11.52 13.54 -20.69
CA VAL A 93 -12.12 14.62 -19.88
C VAL A 93 -12.24 14.19 -18.42
N SER A 94 -11.68 14.98 -17.50
CA SER A 94 -11.79 14.80 -16.05
C SER A 94 -13.22 15.05 -15.56
N ILE A 95 -13.81 14.07 -14.87
CA ILE A 95 -15.16 14.17 -14.29
C ILE A 95 -15.07 14.40 -12.78
N ILE A 96 -14.34 13.52 -12.07
CA ILE A 96 -14.08 13.58 -10.63
C ILE A 96 -12.59 13.31 -10.39
N ASN A 97 -11.94 14.14 -9.56
CA ASN A 97 -10.55 14.02 -9.09
C ASN A 97 -9.47 13.91 -10.19
N GLY A 98 -9.72 14.40 -11.41
CA GLY A 98 -8.72 14.44 -12.49
C GLY A 98 -7.92 15.75 -12.53
N ASN A 99 -6.91 15.81 -13.40
CA ASN A 99 -6.06 16.99 -13.63
C ASN A 99 -5.43 17.59 -12.36
N TRP A 100 -5.05 16.76 -11.39
CA TRP A 100 -4.48 17.16 -10.09
C TRP A 100 -5.41 18.00 -9.20
N LEU A 101 -6.69 18.10 -9.54
CA LEU A 101 -7.71 18.79 -8.76
C LEU A 101 -8.51 17.77 -7.94
N ILE A 102 -8.64 17.98 -6.62
CA ILE A 102 -9.55 17.18 -5.78
C ILE A 102 -10.90 17.87 -5.67
N ASN A 103 -11.96 17.16 -6.04
CA ASN A 103 -13.34 17.63 -5.98
C ASN A 103 -13.93 17.48 -4.56
N ARG A 104 -14.96 18.27 -4.23
CA ARG A 104 -15.72 18.11 -2.98
C ARG A 104 -16.75 16.97 -3.11
N PRO A 105 -17.12 16.25 -2.03
CA PRO A 105 -18.23 15.30 -2.07
C PRO A 105 -19.53 15.98 -2.54
N GLY A 106 -20.29 15.32 -3.42
CA GLY A 106 -21.44 15.92 -4.10
C GLY A 106 -22.00 15.07 -5.23
N ILE A 107 -22.92 15.66 -6.00
CA ILE A 107 -23.53 15.02 -7.19
C ILE A 107 -22.99 15.73 -8.45
N TYR A 108 -22.48 14.93 -9.38
CA TYR A 108 -21.86 15.37 -10.63
C TYR A 108 -22.66 14.84 -11.82
N VAL A 109 -23.05 15.70 -12.75
CA VAL A 109 -23.77 15.28 -13.97
C VAL A 109 -22.76 15.07 -15.09
N ALA A 110 -22.57 13.83 -15.54
CA ALA A 110 -21.66 13.47 -16.62
C ALA A 110 -22.05 12.14 -17.26
N LEU A 111 -21.61 11.92 -18.51
CA LEU A 111 -21.82 10.68 -19.27
C LEU A 111 -23.29 10.24 -19.38
N GLY A 112 -24.23 11.20 -19.37
CA GLY A 112 -25.67 10.95 -19.45
C GLY A 112 -26.34 10.54 -18.13
N THR A 113 -25.63 10.55 -17.00
CA THR A 113 -26.17 10.15 -15.70
C THR A 113 -25.68 11.05 -14.55
N TYR A 114 -26.13 10.80 -13.33
CA TYR A 114 -25.66 11.48 -12.13
C TYR A 114 -24.74 10.59 -11.28
N LEU A 115 -23.50 11.06 -11.08
CA LEU A 115 -22.47 10.44 -10.27
C LEU A 115 -22.49 11.04 -8.86
N THR A 116 -22.85 10.23 -7.87
CA THR A 116 -22.80 10.63 -6.46
C THR A 116 -21.43 10.26 -5.89
N TYR A 117 -20.62 11.27 -5.57
CA TYR A 117 -19.28 11.12 -5.00
C TYR A 117 -19.31 11.40 -3.49
N ARG A 118 -18.82 10.44 -2.69
CA ARG A 118 -18.82 10.50 -1.22
C ARG A 118 -17.45 10.13 -0.66
N ARG A 119 -16.83 11.08 0.06
CA ARG A 119 -15.63 10.85 0.87
C ARG A 119 -15.96 11.14 2.34
N PRO A 120 -16.20 10.12 3.19
CA PRO A 120 -16.57 10.30 4.59
C PRO A 120 -15.49 11.03 5.41
N ASN A 121 -15.92 11.91 6.32
CA ASN A 121 -15.00 12.77 7.08
C ASN A 121 -14.10 11.98 8.04
N GLU A 122 -12.81 12.35 8.11
CA GLU A 122 -11.75 11.46 8.58
C GLU A 122 -11.87 11.01 10.04
N ILE A 123 -12.43 11.89 10.88
CA ILE A 123 -12.50 11.73 12.34
C ILE A 123 -13.64 10.77 12.77
N ARG A 124 -14.69 10.62 11.95
CA ARG A 124 -15.95 9.97 12.37
C ARG A 124 -16.29 8.67 11.63
N SER A 125 -15.59 8.31 10.56
CA SER A 125 -15.92 7.13 9.75
C SER A 125 -14.70 6.28 9.40
N ARG A 126 -14.92 4.96 9.38
CA ARG A 126 -13.99 3.94 8.86
C ARG A 126 -14.29 3.55 7.41
N ASN A 127 -15.40 4.03 6.86
CA ASN A 127 -15.79 3.72 5.48
C ASN A 127 -14.84 4.44 4.52
N GLY A 128 -14.44 3.76 3.46
CA GLY A 128 -13.62 4.34 2.39
C GLY A 128 -14.43 5.28 1.50
N GLU A 129 -13.74 5.78 0.49
CA GLU A 129 -14.33 6.59 -0.57
C GLU A 129 -15.29 5.78 -1.46
N SER A 130 -16.34 6.42 -1.99
CA SER A 130 -17.31 5.76 -2.87
C SER A 130 -17.85 6.68 -3.97
N ILE A 131 -18.11 6.10 -5.13
CA ILE A 131 -18.79 6.73 -6.27
C ILE A 131 -19.90 5.80 -6.76
N THR A 132 -21.11 6.31 -6.92
CA THR A 132 -22.26 5.53 -7.43
C THR A 132 -23.00 6.28 -8.53
N ALA A 133 -23.44 5.59 -9.58
CA ALA A 133 -24.27 6.14 -10.65
C ALA A 133 -25.36 5.16 -11.12
N PRO A 134 -26.59 5.62 -11.43
CA PRO A 134 -27.62 4.74 -11.99
C PRO A 134 -27.33 4.27 -13.42
N GLY A 135 -26.61 5.07 -14.20
CA GLY A 135 -26.51 4.89 -15.65
C GLY A 135 -27.81 5.26 -16.40
N PRO A 136 -27.99 4.79 -17.64
CA PRO A 136 -26.97 4.17 -18.48
C PRO A 136 -25.86 5.17 -18.85
N LEU A 137 -24.62 4.70 -18.96
CA LEU A 137 -23.52 5.54 -19.49
C LEU A 137 -23.65 5.77 -21.00
N THR A 138 -23.37 6.97 -21.48
CA THR A 138 -23.36 7.30 -22.92
C THR A 138 -22.04 6.98 -23.63
N GLU A 139 -20.92 6.96 -22.91
CA GLU A 139 -19.58 6.62 -23.41
C GLU A 139 -18.79 5.86 -22.32
N ASP A 140 -17.65 5.28 -22.67
CA ASP A 140 -16.86 4.46 -21.75
C ASP A 140 -16.28 5.31 -20.61
N LEU A 141 -16.38 4.79 -19.37
CA LEU A 141 -15.92 5.44 -18.15
C LEU A 141 -14.63 4.78 -17.66
N HIS A 142 -13.55 5.56 -17.60
CA HIS A 142 -12.27 5.12 -17.05
C HIS A 142 -12.17 5.42 -15.56
N VAL A 143 -11.94 4.37 -14.76
CA VAL A 143 -11.72 4.50 -13.31
C VAL A 143 -10.23 4.47 -13.03
N TYR A 144 -9.75 5.52 -12.36
CA TYR A 144 -8.38 5.69 -11.93
C TYR A 144 -8.28 5.72 -10.40
N LEU A 145 -7.11 5.33 -9.89
CA LEU A 145 -6.70 5.52 -8.51
C LEU A 145 -5.49 6.45 -8.49
N ILE A 146 -5.60 7.57 -7.76
CA ILE A 146 -4.46 8.41 -7.38
C ILE A 146 -3.77 7.72 -6.20
N TYR A 147 -2.65 7.07 -6.49
CA TYR A 147 -1.86 6.36 -5.50
C TYR A 147 -0.95 7.33 -4.75
N GLN A 148 -1.06 7.32 -3.42
CA GLN A 148 -0.25 8.05 -2.45
C GLN A 148 0.38 7.11 -1.41
N GLN A 149 -0.33 6.06 -0.99
CA GLN A 149 0.14 5.09 0.02
C GLN A 149 -0.23 3.63 -0.33
N PRO A 150 0.58 2.65 0.14
CA PRO A 150 0.40 1.24 -0.19
C PRO A 150 -0.85 0.60 0.40
N PHE A 151 -1.20 -0.57 -0.16
CA PHE A 151 -2.37 -1.40 0.15
C PHE A 151 -3.77 -0.82 -0.15
N PRO A 152 -4.01 -0.09 -1.26
CA PRO A 152 -5.38 0.22 -1.69
C PRO A 152 -6.17 -1.07 -2.01
N THR A 153 -7.44 -1.11 -1.61
CA THR A 153 -8.37 -2.20 -1.96
C THR A 153 -9.72 -1.65 -2.43
N VAL A 154 -9.91 -1.58 -3.74
CA VAL A 154 -11.11 -0.99 -4.39
C VAL A 154 -11.94 -2.08 -5.06
N GLN A 155 -13.24 -2.12 -4.77
CA GLN A 155 -14.19 -2.99 -5.46
C GLN A 155 -15.08 -2.16 -6.38
N TYR A 156 -15.47 -2.74 -7.51
CA TYR A 156 -16.42 -2.13 -8.43
C TYR A 156 -17.44 -3.15 -8.94
N GLU A 157 -18.65 -2.68 -9.17
CA GLU A 157 -19.81 -3.45 -9.64
C GLU A 157 -20.62 -2.58 -10.60
N TYR A 158 -21.11 -3.18 -11.68
CA TYR A 158 -22.05 -2.55 -12.63
C TYR A 158 -22.87 -3.61 -13.37
N SER A 159 -23.95 -3.19 -14.02
CA SER A 159 -24.88 -4.05 -14.75
C SER A 159 -24.89 -3.71 -16.24
N MET A 160 -24.80 -4.72 -17.12
CA MET A 160 -24.79 -4.57 -18.57
C MET A 160 -26.03 -5.22 -19.22
N PRO A 161 -26.74 -4.55 -20.14
CA PRO A 161 -27.81 -5.19 -20.90
C PRO A 161 -27.23 -6.18 -21.93
N LEU A 162 -27.74 -7.42 -21.98
CA LEU A 162 -27.19 -8.50 -22.80
C LEU A 162 -27.20 -8.27 -24.33
N ASN A 163 -27.94 -7.27 -24.82
CA ASN A 163 -28.25 -7.15 -26.25
C ASN A 163 -27.16 -6.38 -27.05
N ARG A 164 -25.93 -6.95 -27.12
CA ARG A 164 -24.81 -6.40 -27.92
C ARG A 164 -24.16 -7.35 -28.93
N TYR A 165 -24.64 -8.57 -29.09
CA TYR A 165 -24.25 -9.42 -30.22
C TYR A 165 -25.06 -9.05 -31.47
N LEU A 166 -24.65 -7.98 -32.17
CA LEU A 166 -24.82 -7.74 -33.61
C LEU A 166 -24.23 -6.35 -33.97
N ALA A 167 -22.95 -6.31 -34.34
CA ALA A 167 -22.29 -5.14 -34.92
C ALA A 167 -21.64 -5.54 -36.25
N PRO A 168 -21.89 -4.83 -37.36
CA PRO A 168 -21.13 -4.99 -38.61
C PRO A 168 -19.79 -4.23 -38.59
N GLU A 169 -18.82 -4.75 -39.33
CA GLU A 169 -17.44 -4.25 -39.53
C GLU A 169 -17.35 -2.85 -40.21
N PRO A 170 -16.19 -2.16 -40.12
CA PRO A 170 -16.06 -0.74 -40.48
C PRO A 170 -15.72 -0.47 -41.97
N GLY A 171 -16.24 0.64 -42.50
CA GLY A 171 -15.91 1.18 -43.82
C GLY A 171 -15.20 2.55 -43.75
N THR A 172 -14.14 2.72 -44.54
CA THR A 172 -13.26 3.91 -44.57
C THR A 172 -13.66 4.95 -45.66
N PRO A 173 -13.07 6.18 -45.69
CA PRO A 173 -13.83 7.39 -46.03
C PRO A 173 -13.51 8.06 -47.39
N SER A 174 -14.30 9.09 -47.72
CA SER A 174 -13.94 10.26 -48.54
C SER A 174 -14.81 11.43 -48.10
N ALA A 175 -14.25 12.57 -47.65
CA ALA A 175 -13.96 13.78 -48.46
C ALA A 175 -15.23 14.33 -49.15
N VAL A 176 -15.65 15.59 -48.98
CA VAL A 176 -14.90 16.84 -49.25
C VAL A 176 -15.49 18.04 -48.45
N LEU A 177 -14.63 18.98 -48.03
CA LEU A 177 -14.92 20.35 -47.49
C LEU A 177 -14.92 21.39 -48.65
N PRO A 178 -15.37 22.68 -48.54
CA PRO A 178 -15.44 23.54 -47.34
C PRO A 178 -16.60 24.59 -47.26
N LEU A 179 -16.54 25.39 -46.16
CA LEU A 179 -16.87 26.83 -45.90
C LEU A 179 -17.53 27.70 -47.01
N ALA A 180 -18.25 28.81 -46.75
CA ALA A 180 -18.23 29.75 -45.61
C ALA A 180 -19.55 30.59 -45.45
N GLU A 181 -19.71 31.27 -44.30
CA GLU A 181 -20.10 32.70 -44.07
C GLU A 181 -21.24 33.42 -44.89
N THR A 182 -22.03 34.41 -44.42
CA THR A 182 -22.51 34.97 -43.11
C THR A 182 -23.59 36.06 -43.42
N VAL A 183 -24.18 36.71 -42.39
CA VAL A 183 -24.76 38.10 -42.37
C VAL A 183 -26.30 38.31 -42.57
N ASP A 184 -26.95 38.55 -41.42
CA ASP A 184 -27.95 39.60 -41.01
C ASP A 184 -29.25 40.03 -41.75
N PHE A 185 -30.29 40.12 -40.90
CA PHE A 185 -31.39 41.09 -40.75
C PHE A 185 -32.01 41.87 -41.94
N SER A 186 -33.34 41.69 -42.10
CA SER A 186 -34.31 42.82 -42.22
C SER A 186 -35.78 42.40 -42.02
N TYR A 187 -36.51 43.11 -41.15
CA TYR A 187 -37.97 43.35 -41.20
C TYR A 187 -38.25 44.58 -42.12
N PRO A 188 -39.49 45.03 -42.47
CA PRO A 188 -40.81 44.69 -41.89
C PRO A 188 -42.01 44.50 -42.88
N ASP A 189 -43.20 44.24 -42.30
CA ASP A 189 -44.57 44.66 -42.73
C ASP A 189 -45.20 44.14 -44.06
N ASP A 190 -46.53 43.96 -44.20
CA ASP A 190 -47.72 44.05 -43.30
C ASP A 190 -48.91 43.25 -43.89
N ASP A 191 -49.99 43.15 -43.09
CA ASP A 191 -51.43 43.08 -43.39
C ASP A 191 -52.14 41.74 -43.12
N GLY A 192 -53.27 41.79 -42.37
CA GLY A 192 -54.02 40.58 -41.98
C GLY A 192 -55.03 40.59 -40.83
N LYS A 193 -55.40 41.74 -40.20
CA LYS A 193 -56.64 41.94 -39.38
C LYS A 193 -56.93 40.93 -38.24
N THR A 194 -56.62 41.20 -36.95
CA THR A 194 -57.49 41.90 -35.96
C THR A 194 -59.03 41.80 -36.15
N LYS A 195 -59.89 41.70 -35.11
CA LYS A 195 -59.80 42.23 -33.73
C LYS A 195 -60.88 41.64 -32.76
N GLN A 196 -60.53 41.54 -31.46
CA GLN A 196 -61.29 41.91 -30.22
C GLN A 196 -62.78 41.47 -30.04
N SER A 197 -63.34 40.95 -28.93
CA SER A 197 -63.07 40.85 -27.46
C SER A 197 -64.15 41.57 -26.61
N ILE A 198 -64.33 41.17 -25.34
CA ILE A 198 -64.91 41.92 -24.17
C ILE A 198 -66.37 41.56 -23.71
N ILE A 199 -66.42 40.66 -22.70
CA ILE A 199 -66.98 40.82 -21.33
C ILE A 199 -68.48 41.19 -21.07
N LYS A 200 -69.07 40.44 -20.11
CA LYS A 200 -70.09 40.77 -19.05
C LYS A 200 -71.55 40.25 -19.09
N GLU A 201 -71.82 39.33 -18.13
CA GLU A 201 -72.88 39.30 -17.08
C GLU A 201 -74.40 39.47 -17.37
N ALA A 202 -75.16 38.49 -16.83
CA ALA A 202 -76.37 38.63 -15.96
C ALA A 202 -77.83 38.41 -16.47
N TRP A 203 -78.46 37.37 -15.88
CA TRP A 203 -79.84 37.27 -15.30
C TRP A 203 -81.10 36.90 -16.15
N HIS A 204 -81.57 35.65 -15.97
CA HIS A 204 -82.98 35.19 -15.71
C HIS A 204 -84.12 35.33 -16.77
N PRO A 205 -85.29 34.62 -16.65
CA PRO A 205 -85.63 33.34 -15.97
C PRO A 205 -86.61 32.35 -16.71
N ASN A 206 -86.92 31.21 -16.08
CA ASN A 206 -88.15 30.36 -16.14
C ASN A 206 -88.58 29.55 -17.39
N GLN A 207 -88.76 28.23 -17.23
CA GLN A 207 -90.07 27.54 -17.11
C GLN A 207 -89.97 26.02 -16.79
N VAL A 208 -91.07 25.40 -16.33
CA VAL A 208 -91.20 24.08 -15.64
C VAL A 208 -92.35 23.27 -16.30
N PRO A 209 -92.26 21.93 -16.53
CA PRO A 209 -92.96 20.89 -15.68
C PRO A 209 -92.17 19.56 -15.53
N SER A 210 -91.93 18.94 -14.35
CA SER A 210 -92.80 18.39 -13.27
C SER A 210 -93.28 16.94 -13.45
N TYR A 211 -92.88 16.01 -12.55
CA TYR A 211 -93.64 14.83 -12.08
C TYR A 211 -93.13 14.38 -10.68
N PRO A 212 -93.94 13.69 -9.83
CA PRO A 212 -93.67 13.45 -8.39
C PRO A 212 -92.97 12.08 -8.11
N THR A 213 -92.60 11.64 -6.89
CA THR A 213 -93.36 11.61 -5.61
C THR A 213 -92.53 11.12 -4.38
N VAL A 214 -93.01 11.42 -3.16
CA VAL A 214 -92.77 10.78 -1.82
C VAL A 214 -91.46 11.06 -1.04
N ASN A 215 -91.65 11.41 0.25
CA ASN A 215 -90.67 11.65 1.31
C ASN A 215 -90.04 10.38 1.90
N SER A 216 -88.80 10.50 2.41
CA SER A 216 -88.41 9.91 3.71
C SER A 216 -87.22 10.64 4.33
N GLU A 217 -87.43 11.19 5.52
CA GLU A 217 -86.47 11.44 6.62
C GLU A 217 -85.10 12.07 6.30
N SER A 218 -84.96 13.34 6.70
CA SER A 218 -83.71 14.09 6.74
C SER A 218 -82.75 13.55 7.81
N HIS A 219 -81.92 12.57 7.44
CA HIS A 219 -80.68 12.34 8.16
C HIS A 219 -79.75 13.54 7.95
N VAL A 220 -79.62 14.37 8.99
CA VAL A 220 -78.57 15.38 9.08
C VAL A 220 -77.23 14.69 8.84
N THR A 221 -76.49 15.14 7.84
CA THR A 221 -75.17 14.60 7.50
C THR A 221 -74.11 15.63 7.83
N TYR A 222 -73.03 15.18 8.48
CA TYR A 222 -71.89 16.02 8.83
C TYR A 222 -70.72 15.73 7.90
N THR A 223 -69.97 16.76 7.55
CA THR A 223 -68.89 16.69 6.56
C THR A 223 -67.75 17.62 6.95
N TRP A 224 -66.52 17.13 6.78
CA TRP A 224 -65.32 17.95 6.91
C TRP A 224 -65.24 18.94 5.75
N ILE A 225 -65.13 20.23 6.04
CA ILE A 225 -64.77 21.28 5.07
C ILE A 225 -63.37 21.82 5.38
N LYS A 226 -62.72 22.40 4.37
CA LYS A 226 -61.45 23.11 4.57
C LYS A 226 -61.72 24.49 5.18
N ASN A 227 -61.39 24.69 6.46
CA ASN A 227 -61.50 25.97 7.16
C ASN A 227 -60.13 26.64 7.32
N GLY A 228 -59.47 26.90 6.19
CA GLY A 228 -58.18 27.59 6.14
C GLY A 228 -56.96 26.68 6.28
N HIS A 229 -55.83 27.28 6.66
CA HIS A 229 -54.52 26.63 6.71
C HIS A 229 -53.64 27.27 7.79
N THR A 230 -52.63 26.53 8.27
CA THR A 230 -51.60 27.08 9.17
C THR A 230 -50.73 28.12 8.46
N GLU A 231 -49.90 28.84 9.23
CA GLU A 231 -48.75 29.53 8.66
C GLU A 231 -47.82 28.54 7.94
N CYS A 232 -47.07 29.03 6.96
CA CYS A 232 -46.13 28.23 6.17
C CYS A 232 -44.86 27.99 6.98
N SER A 233 -44.27 26.78 6.86
CA SER A 233 -43.01 26.44 7.55
C SER A 233 -41.81 27.32 7.16
N THR A 234 -41.89 28.01 6.02
CA THR A 234 -40.86 28.93 5.52
C THR A 234 -41.47 30.20 4.93
N THR A 235 -40.68 31.26 4.82
CA THR A 235 -41.06 32.50 4.13
C THR A 235 -40.67 32.52 2.65
N CYS A 236 -39.77 31.63 2.22
CA CYS A 236 -39.34 31.40 0.85
C CYS A 236 -38.80 29.97 0.70
N GLY A 237 -38.69 29.51 -0.55
CA GLY A 237 -38.50 28.10 -0.89
C GLY A 237 -39.76 27.29 -0.59
N THR A 238 -40.07 26.30 -1.44
CA THR A 238 -41.27 25.46 -1.29
C THR A 238 -41.34 24.87 0.12
N GLY A 239 -42.22 25.42 0.94
CA GLY A 239 -42.49 25.00 2.31
C GLY A 239 -43.79 24.22 2.40
N LYS A 240 -44.08 23.68 3.58
CA LYS A 240 -45.33 22.97 3.87
C LYS A 240 -46.20 23.79 4.82
N ARG A 241 -47.51 23.78 4.57
CA ARG A 241 -48.56 24.23 5.51
C ARG A 241 -49.57 23.11 5.71
N GLN A 242 -50.20 23.07 6.86
CA GLN A 242 -51.24 22.09 7.17
C GLN A 242 -52.61 22.69 6.88
N VAL A 243 -53.48 21.94 6.21
CA VAL A 243 -54.88 22.34 5.96
C VAL A 243 -55.66 22.11 7.24
N VAL A 244 -56.35 23.14 7.73
CA VAL A 244 -57.21 23.04 8.90
C VAL A 244 -58.59 22.58 8.42
N LEU A 245 -59.05 21.46 8.95
CA LEU A 245 -60.37 20.91 8.67
C LEU A 245 -61.34 21.30 9.80
N GLU A 246 -62.56 21.67 9.44
CA GLU A 246 -63.66 21.93 10.37
C GLU A 246 -64.84 21.03 10.02
N CYS A 247 -65.46 20.45 11.04
CA CYS A 247 -66.66 19.64 10.87
C CYS A 247 -67.87 20.57 10.78
N VAL A 248 -68.65 20.46 9.70
CA VAL A 248 -69.90 21.23 9.55
C VAL A 248 -71.09 20.32 9.25
N GLU A 249 -72.26 20.79 9.66
CA GLU A 249 -73.55 20.27 9.21
C GLU A 249 -73.77 20.63 7.72
N LYS A 250 -74.08 19.63 6.88
CA LYS A 250 -74.09 19.77 5.41
C LYS A 250 -75.11 20.78 4.88
N ASP A 251 -76.26 20.92 5.55
CA ASP A 251 -77.38 21.74 5.09
C ASP A 251 -77.35 23.17 5.65
N SER A 252 -76.79 23.37 6.85
CA SER A 252 -76.70 24.70 7.50
C SER A 252 -75.31 25.35 7.39
N GLN A 253 -74.28 24.57 7.04
CA GLN A 253 -72.86 24.94 7.08
C GLN A 253 -72.38 25.47 8.45
N THR A 254 -73.09 25.14 9.52
CA THR A 254 -72.66 25.52 10.88
C THR A 254 -71.55 24.62 11.39
N ALA A 255 -70.55 25.23 12.04
CA ALA A 255 -69.45 24.51 12.68
C ALA A 255 -69.96 23.71 13.88
N VAL A 256 -69.66 22.42 13.89
CA VAL A 256 -70.02 21.47 14.96
C VAL A 256 -68.75 20.78 15.50
N PRO A 257 -68.79 20.20 16.71
CA PRO A 257 -67.64 19.48 17.26
C PRO A 257 -67.14 18.34 16.35
N ALA A 258 -65.82 18.10 16.36
CA ALA A 258 -65.15 17.10 15.52
C ALA A 258 -65.79 15.70 15.59
N ASP A 259 -66.27 15.30 16.77
CA ASP A 259 -66.89 14.00 17.06
C ASP A 259 -68.13 13.67 16.20
N PHE A 260 -68.77 14.69 15.59
CA PHE A 260 -69.91 14.50 14.69
C PHE A 260 -69.49 14.10 13.26
N CYS A 261 -68.23 14.33 12.87
CA CYS A 261 -67.65 13.92 11.60
C CYS A 261 -66.81 12.64 11.72
N HIS A 262 -66.51 11.99 10.59
CA HIS A 262 -65.79 10.71 10.60
C HIS A 262 -64.29 10.89 10.95
N PRO A 263 -63.74 10.24 12.00
CA PRO A 263 -62.37 10.49 12.47
C PRO A 263 -61.25 10.05 11.50
N ALA A 264 -61.57 9.18 10.53
CA ALA A 264 -60.61 8.70 9.54
C ALA A 264 -60.06 9.80 8.60
N ILE A 265 -60.79 10.91 8.47
CA ILE A 265 -60.40 12.04 7.61
C ILE A 265 -59.52 13.04 8.37
N GLU A 266 -59.77 13.22 9.68
CA GLU A 266 -59.02 14.10 10.59
C GLU A 266 -57.61 13.55 10.91
N THR A 267 -57.47 12.23 10.94
CA THR A 267 -56.17 11.55 11.17
C THR A 267 -55.24 11.56 9.95
N THR A 268 -55.74 11.98 8.77
CA THR A 268 -54.91 12.17 7.57
C THR A 268 -54.25 13.54 7.63
N LYS A 269 -52.91 13.61 7.63
CA LYS A 269 -52.19 14.89 7.56
C LYS A 269 -52.26 15.48 6.16
N TRP A 270 -53.16 16.45 5.98
CA TRP A 270 -53.31 17.21 4.73
C TRP A 270 -52.26 18.33 4.68
N GLU A 271 -51.13 18.07 4.04
CA GLU A 271 -50.06 19.05 3.82
C GLU A 271 -50.10 19.60 2.38
N GLU A 272 -50.15 20.92 2.26
CA GLU A 272 -50.10 21.64 0.98
C GLU A 272 -48.78 22.40 0.84
N ASP A 273 -48.29 22.55 -0.39
CA ASP A 273 -47.14 23.39 -0.69
C ASP A 273 -47.50 24.87 -0.56
N CYS A 274 -46.61 25.63 0.08
CA CYS A 274 -46.75 27.07 0.29
C CYS A 274 -45.42 27.77 0.01
N ASN A 275 -45.49 29.07 -0.30
CA ASN A 275 -44.32 29.92 -0.57
C ASN A 275 -43.37 29.34 -1.65
N ILE A 276 -43.96 28.84 -2.75
CA ILE A 276 -43.33 28.32 -3.97
C ILE A 276 -42.34 29.27 -4.69
N GLN A 277 -42.03 30.43 -4.11
CA GLN A 277 -41.00 31.33 -4.62
C GLN A 277 -39.64 30.90 -4.06
N PRO A 278 -38.65 30.60 -4.90
CA PRO A 278 -37.32 30.27 -4.40
C PRO A 278 -36.75 31.44 -3.61
N CYS A 279 -35.97 31.15 -2.57
CA CYS A 279 -35.37 32.19 -1.73
C CYS A 279 -34.45 33.13 -2.53
N PRO A 280 -34.13 34.32 -2.01
CA PRO A 280 -33.05 35.14 -2.56
C PRO A 280 -31.76 34.33 -2.68
N ALA A 281 -31.05 34.48 -3.81
CA ALA A 281 -29.78 33.78 -3.99
C ALA A 281 -28.70 34.41 -3.08
N TYR A 282 -27.82 33.57 -2.55
CA TYR A 282 -26.74 33.96 -1.64
C TYR A 282 -25.39 33.39 -2.09
N TRP A 283 -24.33 34.07 -1.67
CA TRP A 283 -22.96 33.59 -1.88
C TRP A 283 -22.63 32.46 -0.91
N ASP A 284 -22.57 31.23 -1.41
CA ASP A 284 -21.94 30.11 -0.73
C ASP A 284 -20.42 30.26 -0.82
N VAL A 285 -19.78 30.48 0.33
CA VAL A 285 -18.34 30.74 0.43
C VAL A 285 -17.66 29.52 1.01
N GLY A 286 -16.92 28.82 0.15
CA GLY A 286 -16.12 27.68 0.58
C GLY A 286 -14.89 28.08 1.40
N GLU A 287 -14.34 27.08 2.08
CA GLU A 287 -13.05 27.18 2.77
C GLU A 287 -11.90 27.65 1.84
N TRP A 288 -10.92 28.32 2.43
CA TRP A 288 -9.65 28.64 1.77
C TRP A 288 -8.87 27.36 1.45
N SER A 289 -8.19 27.36 0.29
CA SER A 289 -7.17 26.38 -0.07
C SER A 289 -5.97 26.49 0.86
N GLU A 290 -5.10 25.48 0.81
CA GLU A 290 -3.73 25.66 1.28
C GLU A 290 -3.06 26.86 0.56
N CYS A 291 -2.10 27.47 1.24
CA CYS A 291 -1.35 28.60 0.71
C CYS A 291 -0.48 28.16 -0.48
N SER A 292 -0.37 28.98 -1.53
CA SER A 292 0.43 28.67 -2.74
C SER A 292 1.93 28.49 -2.49
N ARG A 293 2.41 28.74 -1.27
CA ARG A 293 3.78 28.52 -0.79
C ARG A 293 3.72 27.90 0.60
N ARG A 294 4.76 27.15 0.99
CA ARG A 294 4.90 26.60 2.36
C ARG A 294 5.51 27.60 3.35
N CYS A 295 6.11 28.67 2.84
CA CYS A 295 6.80 29.71 3.60
C CYS A 295 6.65 31.07 2.89
N GLY A 296 6.85 32.15 3.64
CA GLY A 296 6.80 33.53 3.15
C GLY A 296 5.40 34.01 2.73
N PRO A 297 5.33 35.10 1.94
CA PRO A 297 4.07 35.60 1.41
C PRO A 297 3.60 34.73 0.23
N GLY A 298 2.45 34.09 0.37
CA GLY A 298 1.78 33.34 -0.68
C GLY A 298 0.33 33.81 -0.89
N THR A 299 -0.42 33.07 -1.70
CA THR A 299 -1.84 33.32 -1.97
C THR A 299 -2.66 32.06 -1.76
N GLN A 300 -3.81 32.20 -1.11
CA GLN A 300 -4.81 31.16 -0.92
C GLN A 300 -6.06 31.52 -1.73
N HIS A 301 -6.76 30.51 -2.25
CA HIS A 301 -7.93 30.64 -3.11
C HIS A 301 -9.14 29.98 -2.45
N ARG A 302 -10.33 30.54 -2.61
CA ARG A 302 -11.58 29.89 -2.16
C ARG A 302 -12.64 29.93 -3.24
N GLN A 303 -13.51 28.93 -3.22
CA GLN A 303 -14.67 28.88 -4.10
C GLN A 303 -15.77 29.81 -3.56
N VAL A 304 -16.38 30.57 -4.46
CA VAL A 304 -17.49 31.47 -4.17
C VAL A 304 -18.54 31.19 -5.23
N ILE A 305 -19.67 30.62 -4.82
CA ILE A 305 -20.69 30.07 -5.70
C ILE A 305 -22.03 30.71 -5.34
N CYS A 306 -22.76 31.21 -6.34
CA CYS A 306 -24.11 31.74 -6.11
C CYS A 306 -25.09 30.55 -6.00
N ARG A 307 -25.76 30.41 -4.85
CA ARG A 307 -26.76 29.36 -4.60
C ARG A 307 -28.12 29.95 -4.32
N GLN A 308 -29.16 29.20 -4.67
CA GLN A 308 -30.54 29.56 -4.38
C GLN A 308 -31.27 28.37 -3.77
N VAL A 309 -31.96 28.58 -2.64
CA VAL A 309 -32.82 27.55 -2.03
C VAL A 309 -34.13 27.48 -2.81
N THR A 310 -34.43 26.30 -3.35
CA THR A 310 -35.68 26.04 -4.10
C THR A 310 -36.76 25.48 -3.19
N ASP A 311 -36.40 24.57 -2.30
CA ASP A 311 -37.34 23.78 -1.49
C ASP A 311 -36.81 23.60 -0.07
N VAL A 312 -37.71 23.60 0.92
CA VAL A 312 -37.36 23.36 2.32
C VAL A 312 -38.24 22.25 2.88
N HIS A 313 -37.61 21.10 3.12
CA HIS A 313 -38.31 19.91 3.58
C HIS A 313 -38.80 20.07 5.03
N ALA A 314 -39.88 19.37 5.38
CA ALA A 314 -40.43 19.33 6.74
C ALA A 314 -39.45 18.84 7.83
N SER A 315 -38.32 18.25 7.44
CA SER A 315 -37.18 17.89 8.31
C SER A 315 -36.23 19.05 8.63
N GLY A 316 -36.47 20.27 8.12
CA GLY A 316 -35.56 21.41 8.25
C GLY A 316 -34.33 21.34 7.34
N THR A 317 -34.41 20.57 6.25
CA THR A 317 -33.30 20.42 5.27
C THR A 317 -33.62 21.11 3.95
N GLU A 318 -32.71 21.97 3.50
CA GLU A 318 -32.89 22.85 2.34
C GLU A 318 -32.28 22.23 1.06
N THR A 319 -33.03 22.25 -0.05
CA THR A 319 -32.50 21.96 -1.39
C THR A 319 -31.99 23.26 -2.00
N SER A 320 -30.69 23.32 -2.29
CA SER A 320 -30.08 24.47 -2.98
C SER A 320 -29.54 24.10 -4.35
N VAL A 321 -29.84 24.94 -5.34
CA VAL A 321 -29.35 24.84 -6.72
C VAL A 321 -28.28 25.91 -6.94
N THR A 322 -27.25 25.59 -7.75
CA THR A 322 -26.25 26.58 -8.18
C THR A 322 -26.83 27.41 -9.31
N VAL A 323 -26.82 28.73 -9.17
CA VAL A 323 -27.39 29.69 -10.13
C VAL A 323 -26.31 30.63 -10.65
N LYS A 324 -26.63 31.42 -11.68
CA LYS A 324 -25.70 32.41 -12.25
C LYS A 324 -25.31 33.45 -11.19
N SER A 325 -24.05 33.90 -11.23
CA SER A 325 -23.47 34.93 -10.36
C SER A 325 -24.31 36.21 -10.28
N GLU A 326 -24.96 36.59 -11.38
CA GLU A 326 -25.87 37.75 -11.49
C GLU A 326 -27.03 37.70 -10.47
N MET A 327 -27.52 36.50 -10.12
CA MET A 327 -28.66 36.32 -9.21
C MET A 327 -28.34 36.74 -7.76
N CYS A 328 -27.06 36.74 -7.39
CA CYS A 328 -26.58 37.21 -6.08
C CYS A 328 -26.24 38.72 -6.09
N GLY A 329 -26.51 39.44 -7.19
CA GLY A 329 -26.00 40.78 -7.51
C GLY A 329 -26.44 41.96 -6.63
N SER A 330 -27.03 41.71 -5.45
CA SER A 330 -27.22 42.72 -4.39
C SER A 330 -26.18 42.65 -3.27
N SER A 331 -25.36 41.59 -3.23
CA SER A 331 -24.28 41.40 -2.27
C SER A 331 -22.95 41.38 -3.02
N ASP A 332 -21.98 42.19 -2.58
CA ASP A 332 -20.63 42.19 -3.18
C ASP A 332 -20.05 40.78 -3.20
N MET A 333 -19.53 40.36 -4.35
CA MET A 333 -18.94 39.02 -4.50
C MET A 333 -17.76 38.87 -3.54
N PRO A 334 -17.79 37.89 -2.60
CA PRO A 334 -16.69 37.68 -1.67
C PRO A 334 -15.38 37.41 -2.41
N VAL A 335 -14.27 38.00 -1.92
CA VAL A 335 -12.95 37.82 -2.55
C VAL A 335 -12.59 36.34 -2.70
N THR A 336 -12.21 35.92 -3.90
CA THR A 336 -11.84 34.53 -4.24
C THR A 336 -10.36 34.22 -3.99
N GLN A 337 -9.55 35.25 -3.76
CA GLN A 337 -8.12 35.16 -3.47
C GLN A 337 -7.78 36.03 -2.25
N SER A 338 -6.85 35.55 -1.41
CA SER A 338 -6.32 36.30 -0.25
C SER A 338 -4.83 36.01 -0.09
N THR A 339 -4.08 36.93 0.51
CA THR A 339 -2.67 36.73 0.83
C THR A 339 -2.52 35.97 2.14
N CYS A 340 -1.73 34.90 2.12
CA CYS A 340 -1.30 34.17 3.32
C CYS A 340 0.15 34.53 3.64
N GLN A 341 0.45 34.79 4.93
CA GLN A 341 1.81 35.04 5.41
C GLN A 341 2.22 33.88 6.31
N LEU A 342 3.09 33.01 5.77
CA LEU A 342 3.67 31.90 6.52
C LEU A 342 5.05 32.28 7.07
N LYS A 343 5.68 31.37 7.82
CA LYS A 343 7.04 31.54 8.37
C LYS A 343 8.01 31.98 7.27
N ILE A 344 9.01 32.78 7.62
CA ILE A 344 10.08 33.19 6.70
C ILE A 344 10.75 31.94 6.13
N CYS A 345 10.94 31.88 4.81
CA CYS A 345 11.55 30.73 4.15
C CYS A 345 12.99 30.52 4.60
N SER A 346 13.37 29.25 4.77
CA SER A 346 14.76 28.84 4.79
C SER A 346 15.39 29.00 3.40
N GLN A 347 16.70 29.16 3.35
CA GLN A 347 17.46 29.41 2.13
C GLN A 347 18.72 28.53 2.07
N TRP A 348 19.23 28.28 0.87
CA TRP A 348 20.51 27.59 0.72
C TRP A 348 21.66 28.53 1.06
N ASP A 349 22.52 28.10 1.98
CA ASP A 349 23.76 28.79 2.32
C ASP A 349 24.98 27.94 1.93
N ILE A 350 26.04 28.60 1.48
CA ILE A 350 27.28 27.95 1.03
C ILE A 350 28.30 28.08 2.15
N ARG A 351 28.51 26.99 2.91
CA ARG A 351 29.35 27.00 4.12
C ARG A 351 30.85 26.88 3.80
N SER A 352 31.21 26.37 2.63
CA SER A 352 32.61 26.21 2.22
C SER A 352 32.90 26.79 0.84
N GLU A 353 34.16 27.19 0.63
CA GLU A 353 34.70 27.30 -0.72
C GLU A 353 34.79 25.91 -1.38
N TRP A 354 35.10 25.88 -2.68
CA TRP A 354 35.34 24.63 -3.40
C TRP A 354 36.60 23.92 -2.89
N SER A 355 36.54 22.59 -2.78
CA SER A 355 37.71 21.76 -2.51
C SER A 355 38.79 21.93 -3.60
N PRO A 356 40.05 21.52 -3.32
CA PRO A 356 41.00 21.19 -4.36
C PRO A 356 40.39 20.19 -5.36
N CYS A 357 40.85 20.24 -6.61
CA CYS A 357 40.42 19.27 -7.63
C CYS A 357 40.86 17.85 -7.22
N SER A 358 40.03 16.83 -7.50
CA SER A 358 40.31 15.44 -7.16
C SER A 358 41.55 14.85 -7.85
N VAL A 359 42.06 15.51 -8.89
CA VAL A 359 43.24 15.11 -9.68
C VAL A 359 44.25 16.27 -9.76
N PRO A 360 45.57 15.99 -9.85
CA PRO A 360 46.59 17.03 -10.00
C PRO A 360 46.76 17.52 -11.45
N CYS A 361 46.30 16.75 -12.43
CA CYS A 361 46.26 17.07 -13.87
C CYS A 361 45.05 16.37 -14.49
N GLY A 362 44.58 16.86 -15.64
CA GLY A 362 43.42 16.33 -16.35
C GLY A 362 42.08 16.73 -15.72
N VAL A 363 41.02 16.08 -16.19
CA VAL A 363 39.65 16.32 -15.72
C VAL A 363 39.39 15.57 -14.42
N GLY A 364 38.99 16.30 -13.39
CA GLY A 364 38.51 15.78 -12.12
C GLY A 364 37.28 16.53 -11.63
N GLN A 365 37.01 16.42 -10.33
CA GLN A 365 35.86 17.05 -9.68
C GLN A 365 36.29 17.72 -8.37
N ARG A 366 35.64 18.84 -8.05
CA ARG A 366 35.73 19.52 -6.76
C ARG A 366 34.35 19.60 -6.12
N THR A 367 34.29 19.59 -4.79
CA THR A 367 33.05 19.60 -4.03
C THR A 367 32.99 20.77 -3.06
N ARG A 368 31.78 21.20 -2.67
CA ARG A 368 31.57 22.23 -1.64
C ARG A 368 30.39 21.89 -0.75
N GLU A 369 30.39 22.43 0.46
CA GLU A 369 29.32 22.27 1.43
C GLU A 369 28.21 23.31 1.21
N VAL A 370 26.99 22.82 1.03
CA VAL A 370 25.77 23.62 0.81
C VAL A 370 24.69 23.06 1.73
N VAL A 371 24.14 23.89 2.61
CA VAL A 371 23.16 23.47 3.63
C VAL A 371 21.93 24.36 3.60
N CYS A 372 20.78 23.80 3.97
CA CYS A 372 19.58 24.59 4.20
C CYS A 372 19.71 25.35 5.53
N VAL A 373 19.51 26.67 5.54
CA VAL A 373 19.54 27.49 6.76
C VAL A 373 18.21 28.17 7.05
N SER A 374 17.87 28.18 8.33
CA SER A 374 16.71 28.87 8.89
C SER A 374 16.85 30.39 8.77
N ASN A 375 15.77 31.11 9.06
CA ASN A 375 15.80 32.57 9.17
C ASN A 375 16.64 33.10 10.37
N GLN A 376 17.13 32.22 11.24
CA GLN A 376 18.02 32.51 12.36
C GLN A 376 19.47 32.06 12.09
N GLY A 377 19.74 31.39 10.96
CA GLY A 377 21.07 30.92 10.54
C GLY A 377 21.41 29.50 10.98
N ASP A 378 20.52 28.85 11.74
CA ASP A 378 20.59 27.43 12.11
C ASP A 378 20.46 26.53 10.88
N VAL A 379 20.99 25.30 10.95
CA VAL A 379 20.87 24.31 9.85
C VAL A 379 19.55 23.54 10.00
N ASP A 380 18.68 23.66 9.00
CA ASP A 380 17.39 22.95 8.89
C ASP A 380 17.49 21.75 7.92
N ASP A 381 16.43 20.95 7.82
CA ASP A 381 16.35 19.85 6.84
C ASP A 381 16.29 20.39 5.40
N ASP A 382 16.97 19.71 4.48
CA ASP A 382 17.02 20.02 3.05
C ASP A 382 15.63 20.21 2.40
N GLN A 383 14.59 19.56 2.93
CA GLN A 383 13.20 19.64 2.42
C GLN A 383 12.51 20.99 2.72
N GLU A 384 12.95 21.74 3.73
CA GLU A 384 12.40 23.06 4.03
C GLU A 384 12.85 24.08 2.96
N CYS A 385 14.05 23.88 2.38
CA CYS A 385 14.56 24.68 1.28
C CYS A 385 14.04 24.22 -0.09
N ASN A 386 13.93 25.16 -1.04
CA ASN A 386 13.51 24.83 -2.40
C ASN A 386 14.62 24.08 -3.15
N MET A 387 14.47 22.76 -3.29
CA MET A 387 15.41 21.89 -4.01
C MET A 387 15.71 22.31 -5.46
N ASN A 388 14.79 23.00 -6.15
CA ASN A 388 15.03 23.51 -7.52
C ASN A 388 16.02 24.68 -7.57
N LEU A 389 16.31 25.29 -6.41
CA LEU A 389 17.27 26.38 -6.25
C LEU A 389 18.53 25.92 -5.49
N LYS A 390 18.72 24.61 -5.27
CA LYS A 390 19.89 24.08 -4.56
C LYS A 390 21.16 24.33 -5.38
N PRO A 391 22.14 25.09 -4.88
CA PRO A 391 23.43 25.27 -5.55
C PRO A 391 24.15 23.93 -5.77
N ASP A 392 24.84 23.79 -6.91
CA ASP A 392 25.61 22.58 -7.23
C ASP A 392 26.64 22.27 -6.14
N THR A 393 26.69 21.02 -5.67
CA THR A 393 27.65 20.55 -4.66
C THR A 393 28.91 19.92 -5.27
N ILE A 394 28.91 19.68 -6.59
CA ILE A 394 29.99 19.07 -7.36
C ILE A 394 30.19 19.88 -8.64
N GLU A 395 31.43 20.22 -8.96
CA GLU A 395 31.81 20.90 -10.20
C GLU A 395 32.99 20.18 -10.85
N ASN A 396 32.98 20.06 -12.18
CA ASN A 396 34.10 19.50 -12.93
C ASN A 396 35.23 20.54 -13.02
N CYS A 397 36.46 20.11 -12.73
CA CYS A 397 37.67 20.92 -12.84
C CYS A 397 38.61 20.28 -13.85
N ASP A 398 39.19 21.08 -14.75
CA ASP A 398 40.24 20.64 -15.66
C ASP A 398 41.56 21.28 -15.20
N MET A 399 42.51 20.44 -14.78
CA MET A 399 43.84 20.83 -14.32
C MET A 399 44.87 20.84 -15.47
N GLY A 400 44.41 20.75 -16.73
CA GLY A 400 45.23 20.78 -17.93
C GLY A 400 45.75 19.40 -18.36
N LEU A 401 46.41 19.33 -19.51
CA LEU A 401 46.95 18.06 -20.03
C LEU A 401 47.95 17.42 -19.05
N CYS A 402 47.78 16.12 -18.78
CA CYS A 402 48.76 15.33 -18.04
C CYS A 402 50.01 15.08 -18.90
N ALA A 403 50.87 16.08 -19.03
CA ALA A 403 52.21 15.93 -19.60
C ALA A 403 53.09 15.05 -18.69
N ARG A 404 54.06 14.34 -19.29
CA ARG A 404 54.90 13.30 -18.67
C ARG A 404 55.50 13.73 -17.33
N SER A 405 54.84 13.38 -16.23
CA SER A 405 55.18 13.90 -14.90
C SER A 405 55.63 12.80 -13.94
N TRP A 406 56.52 13.18 -13.02
CA TRP A 406 56.95 12.31 -11.93
C TRP A 406 55.85 12.22 -10.86
N PHE A 407 55.14 11.10 -10.84
CA PHE A 407 54.17 10.80 -9.79
C PHE A 407 54.91 10.23 -8.58
N THR A 408 54.62 10.73 -7.38
CA THR A 408 55.21 10.22 -6.14
C THR A 408 54.12 9.73 -5.21
N SER A 409 54.29 8.54 -4.62
CA SER A 409 53.43 8.13 -3.52
C SER A 409 53.60 9.08 -2.33
N ILE A 410 52.65 9.04 -1.39
CA ILE A 410 52.91 9.56 -0.04
C ILE A 410 54.17 8.88 0.54
N TRP A 411 54.90 9.61 1.37
CA TRP A 411 56.00 9.04 2.16
C TRP A 411 55.50 7.91 3.07
N SER A 412 56.36 6.93 3.33
CA SER A 412 56.10 5.85 4.28
C SER A 412 55.63 6.45 5.61
N GLN A 413 54.44 6.02 6.06
CA GLN A 413 53.80 6.59 7.26
C GLN A 413 54.67 6.40 8.52
N ARG A 414 55.47 5.33 8.54
CA ARG A 414 56.53 5.12 9.52
C ARG A 414 57.89 5.53 8.95
N CYS A 415 58.70 6.15 9.79
CA CYS A 415 60.14 6.30 9.59
C CYS A 415 60.79 4.91 9.69
N SER A 416 61.90 4.65 8.99
CA SER A 416 62.60 3.36 9.10
C SER A 416 63.16 3.05 10.50
N ALA A 417 63.34 4.09 11.32
CA ALA A 417 63.67 3.99 12.74
C ALA A 417 62.47 4.46 13.60
N GLU A 418 62.09 3.64 14.58
CA GLU A 418 60.97 3.94 15.50
C GLU A 418 61.34 4.99 16.56
N CYS A 419 62.63 5.26 16.76
CA CYS A 419 63.18 6.38 17.52
C CYS A 419 64.51 6.83 16.87
N GLY A 420 64.98 8.04 17.18
CA GLY A 420 66.20 8.61 16.61
C GLY A 420 66.07 8.95 15.12
N ARG A 421 67.20 9.07 14.42
CA ARG A 421 67.25 9.39 12.99
C ARG A 421 67.03 8.14 12.14
N GLY A 422 66.03 8.19 11.27
CA GLY A 422 65.80 7.22 10.22
C GLY A 422 65.51 7.89 8.87
N SER A 423 64.91 7.11 7.98
CA SER A 423 64.56 7.51 6.62
C SER A 423 63.13 7.10 6.29
N ARG A 424 62.34 7.98 5.68
CA ARG A 424 61.08 7.62 5.00
C ARG A 424 61.37 7.35 3.54
N THR A 425 60.67 6.38 2.97
CA THR A 425 60.76 6.05 1.54
C THR A 425 59.44 6.34 0.84
N ARG A 426 59.47 6.65 -0.46
CA ARG A 426 58.28 6.77 -1.30
C ARG A 426 58.56 6.18 -2.68
N SER A 427 57.53 5.65 -3.33
CA SER A 427 57.63 5.23 -4.72
C SER A 427 57.59 6.45 -5.64
N VAL A 428 58.48 6.51 -6.62
CA VAL A 428 58.49 7.54 -7.67
C VAL A 428 58.34 6.84 -9.02
N VAL A 429 57.30 7.19 -9.76
CA VAL A 429 56.91 6.52 -11.02
C VAL A 429 56.69 7.57 -12.09
N CYS A 430 57.35 7.42 -13.23
CA CYS A 430 57.03 8.15 -14.44
C CYS A 430 55.81 7.48 -15.09
N LEU A 431 54.68 8.18 -15.20
CA LEU A 431 53.48 7.68 -15.89
C LEU A 431 53.15 8.59 -17.06
N MET A 432 52.59 7.98 -18.11
CA MET A 432 52.46 8.59 -19.43
C MET A 432 51.15 8.16 -20.13
N ASP A 433 50.06 8.22 -19.36
CA ASP A 433 48.72 7.71 -19.67
C ASP A 433 48.51 6.19 -19.49
N HIS A 434 47.24 5.80 -19.43
CA HIS A 434 46.69 4.77 -18.53
C HIS A 434 47.13 3.29 -18.67
N VAL A 435 47.99 2.89 -19.62
CA VAL A 435 48.07 1.46 -20.02
C VAL A 435 49.47 0.84 -20.18
N THR A 436 50.59 1.57 -20.28
CA THR A 436 51.89 0.96 -20.65
C THR A 436 53.06 1.21 -19.69
N ASN A 437 53.55 0.13 -19.06
CA ASN A 437 54.86 0.07 -18.39
C ASN A 437 55.96 -0.28 -19.41
N LEU A 438 56.81 0.68 -19.80
CA LEU A 438 58.03 0.53 -20.62
C LEU A 438 58.88 1.84 -20.49
N PRO A 439 60.20 1.87 -20.81
CA PRO A 439 61.29 2.10 -19.84
C PRO A 439 61.43 3.51 -19.24
N LEU A 440 62.17 3.58 -18.11
CA LEU A 440 62.14 4.64 -17.10
C LEU A 440 62.67 6.06 -17.47
N ASP A 441 63.33 6.26 -18.61
CA ASP A 441 64.24 7.41 -18.80
C ASP A 441 63.67 8.60 -19.61
N SER A 442 62.34 8.84 -19.59
CA SER A 442 61.72 9.88 -20.42
C SER A 442 60.53 10.63 -19.79
N CYS A 443 60.64 10.97 -18.50
CA CYS A 443 59.86 12.06 -17.88
C CYS A 443 60.65 13.38 -17.93
N GLU A 444 59.97 14.52 -18.05
CA GLU A 444 60.63 15.83 -18.02
C GLU A 444 60.89 16.28 -16.56
N GLY A 445 62.07 16.87 -16.32
CA GLY A 445 62.50 17.37 -15.01
C GLY A 445 63.26 16.36 -14.14
N GLU A 446 63.94 16.86 -13.10
CA GLU A 446 64.74 16.04 -12.18
C GLU A 446 63.86 15.03 -11.41
N ARG A 447 64.31 13.77 -11.34
CA ARG A 447 63.62 12.70 -10.62
C ARG A 447 63.53 13.04 -9.12
N PRO A 448 62.32 13.15 -8.54
CA PRO A 448 62.16 13.44 -7.13
C PRO A 448 62.85 12.37 -6.24
N PRO A 449 63.42 12.74 -5.08
CA PRO A 449 64.09 11.79 -4.21
C PRO A 449 63.08 10.78 -3.62
N GLU A 450 63.46 9.50 -3.66
CA GLU A 450 62.70 8.37 -3.11
C GLU A 450 62.95 8.15 -1.61
N VAL A 451 63.91 8.86 -1.03
CA VAL A 451 64.32 8.76 0.38
C VAL A 451 64.44 10.15 1.00
N THR A 452 63.93 10.35 2.22
CA THR A 452 64.13 11.58 3.01
C THR A 452 64.40 11.24 4.48
N SER A 453 65.18 12.07 5.16
CA SER A 453 65.49 11.91 6.58
C SER A 453 64.30 12.25 7.48
N CYS A 454 64.12 11.48 8.56
CA CYS A 454 63.14 11.72 9.61
C CYS A 454 63.76 11.48 10.98
N ASP A 455 63.50 12.34 11.94
CA ASP A 455 63.89 12.14 13.33
C ASP A 455 62.62 11.79 14.15
N SER A 456 62.53 10.56 14.66
CA SER A 456 61.35 10.01 15.37
C SER A 456 61.33 10.33 16.88
N GLY A 457 62.03 11.38 17.31
CA GLY A 457 62.22 11.74 18.73
C GLY A 457 63.33 10.92 19.43
N PRO A 458 63.69 11.25 20.68
CA PRO A 458 64.77 10.57 21.40
C PRO A 458 64.42 9.12 21.73
N CYS A 459 65.36 8.20 21.49
CA CYS A 459 65.28 6.83 21.99
C CYS A 459 65.41 6.85 23.52
N GLN A 460 64.36 6.46 24.24
CA GLN A 460 64.38 6.37 25.70
C GLN A 460 63.59 5.14 26.14
N ASN A 461 64.23 4.30 26.98
CA ASN A 461 63.80 2.94 27.34
C ASN A 461 62.28 2.79 27.48
N ARG A 462 61.67 2.08 26.52
CA ARG A 462 60.21 1.99 26.41
C ARG A 462 59.75 0.58 26.82
N LEU A 463 58.86 0.56 27.81
CA LEU A 463 58.12 -0.65 28.21
C LEU A 463 56.94 -0.81 27.25
N GLU A 464 56.79 -1.99 26.66
CA GLU A 464 55.76 -2.26 25.65
C GLU A 464 55.16 -3.66 25.81
N TRP A 465 53.88 -3.82 25.45
CA TRP A 465 53.24 -5.12 25.39
C TRP A 465 53.47 -5.77 24.02
N TYR A 466 54.32 -6.79 23.98
CA TYR A 466 54.49 -7.64 22.80
C TYR A 466 53.36 -8.67 22.70
N THR A 467 52.87 -8.93 21.48
CA THR A 467 51.84 -9.95 21.22
C THR A 467 52.34 -10.98 20.22
N GLY A 468 52.23 -12.27 20.56
CA GLY A 468 52.50 -13.35 19.63
C GLY A 468 51.44 -13.45 18.51
N PRO A 469 51.69 -14.29 17.49
CA PRO A 469 50.69 -14.61 16.47
C PRO A 469 49.44 -15.26 17.11
N TRP A 470 48.30 -15.12 16.43
CA TRP A 470 47.08 -15.83 16.81
C TRP A 470 47.22 -17.34 16.54
N SER A 471 46.61 -18.14 17.41
CA SER A 471 46.42 -19.57 17.22
C SER A 471 45.58 -19.86 15.98
N GLN A 472 45.56 -21.11 15.54
CA GLN A 472 44.49 -21.58 14.67
C GLN A 472 43.13 -21.40 15.35
N CYS A 473 42.07 -21.27 14.55
CA CYS A 473 40.70 -21.13 15.04
C CYS A 473 40.28 -22.41 15.76
N SER A 474 39.55 -22.31 16.88
CA SER A 474 39.09 -23.48 17.66
C SER A 474 38.05 -24.36 16.96
N ALA A 475 37.61 -23.98 15.76
CA ALA A 475 36.67 -24.71 14.93
C ALA A 475 37.23 -24.74 13.50
N GLU A 476 36.91 -25.79 12.73
CA GLU A 476 37.35 -25.95 11.33
C GLU A 476 36.39 -25.28 10.33
N CYS A 477 35.15 -25.04 10.75
CA CYS A 477 34.11 -24.30 10.02
C CYS A 477 33.19 -23.55 11.00
N GLY A 478 32.40 -22.61 10.50
CA GLY A 478 31.47 -21.82 11.31
C GLY A 478 32.16 -20.83 12.26
N ASN A 479 31.63 -20.69 13.47
CA ASN A 479 32.15 -19.78 14.50
C ASN A 479 33.09 -20.50 15.46
N GLY A 480 34.29 -19.96 15.64
CA GLY A 480 35.26 -20.40 16.65
C GLY A 480 35.88 -19.23 17.40
N THR A 481 36.90 -19.53 18.21
CA THR A 481 37.73 -18.54 18.92
C THR A 481 39.20 -18.83 18.67
N GLN A 482 40.02 -17.80 18.53
CA GLN A 482 41.48 -17.88 18.43
C GLN A 482 42.13 -17.10 19.57
N THR A 483 43.25 -17.61 20.11
CA THR A 483 43.95 -17.04 21.26
C THR A 483 45.39 -16.68 20.91
N ARG A 484 46.02 -15.78 21.69
CA ARG A 484 47.45 -15.45 21.51
C ARG A 484 48.13 -15.18 22.85
N SER A 485 49.44 -15.40 22.88
CA SER A 485 50.29 -15.01 24.01
C SER A 485 50.61 -13.52 23.99
N VAL A 486 50.80 -12.94 25.19
CA VAL A 486 51.26 -11.57 25.38
C VAL A 486 52.37 -11.53 26.43
N ALA A 487 53.39 -10.72 26.20
CA ALA A 487 54.55 -10.56 27.06
C ALA A 487 54.87 -9.07 27.25
N CYS A 488 55.35 -8.69 28.44
CA CYS A 488 55.89 -7.35 28.67
C CYS A 488 57.35 -7.36 28.22
N ILE A 489 57.74 -6.41 27.36
CA ILE A 489 59.13 -6.25 26.91
C ILE A 489 59.64 -4.87 27.30
N LEU A 490 60.93 -4.81 27.63
CA LEU A 490 61.70 -3.59 27.71
C LEU A 490 62.52 -3.48 26.43
N ASN A 491 62.29 -2.40 25.67
CA ASN A 491 63.09 -2.08 24.50
C ASN A 491 64.12 -1.01 24.87
N SER A 492 65.40 -1.40 24.86
CA SER A 492 66.55 -0.52 25.09
C SER A 492 67.55 -0.70 23.97
N ASP A 493 67.77 0.35 23.17
CA ASP A 493 68.72 0.40 22.06
C ASP A 493 68.70 -0.82 21.11
N GLY A 494 67.48 -1.29 20.79
CA GLY A 494 67.25 -2.40 19.86
C GLY A 494 67.40 -3.80 20.48
N GLN A 495 67.76 -3.90 21.76
CA GLN A 495 67.63 -5.15 22.52
C GLN A 495 66.24 -5.24 23.15
N MET A 496 65.53 -6.33 22.84
CA MET A 496 64.23 -6.65 23.42
C MET A 496 64.41 -7.67 24.55
N GLU A 497 64.25 -7.23 25.80
CA GLU A 497 64.27 -8.10 26.97
C GLU A 497 62.84 -8.37 27.44
N VAL A 498 62.47 -9.64 27.68
CA VAL A 498 61.18 -9.99 28.29
C VAL A 498 61.26 -9.74 29.79
N VAL A 499 60.46 -8.79 30.28
CA VAL A 499 60.43 -8.40 31.69
C VAL A 499 59.10 -8.80 32.34
N ASP A 500 59.04 -8.72 33.67
CA ASP A 500 57.84 -9.09 34.44
C ASP A 500 56.59 -8.31 33.97
N GLN A 501 55.45 -9.01 33.84
CA GLN A 501 54.18 -8.43 33.39
C GLN A 501 53.70 -7.25 34.25
N LEU A 502 54.10 -7.19 35.53
CA LEU A 502 53.79 -6.09 36.43
C LEU A 502 54.43 -4.77 35.98
N LYS A 503 55.56 -4.78 35.26
CA LYS A 503 56.20 -3.55 34.74
C LYS A 503 55.40 -2.88 33.62
N CYS A 504 54.58 -3.64 32.89
CA CYS A 504 53.64 -3.11 31.89
C CYS A 504 52.20 -2.95 32.44
N SER A 505 51.98 -3.08 33.76
CA SER A 505 50.63 -3.01 34.36
C SER A 505 49.94 -1.65 34.20
N SER A 506 50.72 -0.57 34.05
CA SER A 506 50.25 0.78 33.72
C SER A 506 49.84 0.97 32.26
N LEU A 507 50.16 0.00 31.39
CA LEU A 507 49.86 0.02 29.96
C LEU A 507 48.66 -0.88 29.66
N SER A 508 47.79 -0.45 28.74
CA SER A 508 46.60 -1.21 28.35
C SER A 508 46.97 -2.60 27.80
N LYS A 509 46.64 -3.66 28.55
CA LYS A 509 46.96 -5.05 28.17
C LYS A 509 46.21 -5.45 26.89
N PRO A 510 46.89 -5.94 25.83
CA PRO A 510 46.24 -6.34 24.59
C PRO A 510 45.29 -7.53 24.77
N ILE A 511 44.25 -7.61 23.93
CA ILE A 511 43.33 -8.75 23.91
C ILE A 511 44.08 -10.06 23.60
N THR A 512 43.78 -11.11 24.38
CA THR A 512 44.38 -12.45 24.29
C THR A 512 43.47 -13.49 23.62
N SER A 513 42.22 -13.13 23.34
CA SER A 513 41.20 -13.98 22.72
C SER A 513 40.33 -13.14 21.79
N GLN A 514 39.98 -13.67 20.62
CA GLN A 514 39.03 -13.05 19.69
C GLN A 514 38.20 -14.10 18.92
N PRO A 515 36.96 -13.80 18.52
CA PRO A 515 36.17 -14.69 17.67
C PRO A 515 36.79 -14.81 16.28
N CYS A 516 36.71 -16.00 15.69
CA CYS A 516 37.00 -16.26 14.28
C CYS A 516 35.74 -16.78 13.59
N ARG A 517 35.47 -16.28 12.38
CA ARG A 517 34.36 -16.71 11.53
C ARG A 517 34.94 -17.36 10.28
N LEU A 518 34.83 -18.67 10.18
CA LEU A 518 35.19 -19.44 9.00
C LEU A 518 33.99 -19.60 8.07
N LYS A 519 34.17 -20.29 6.95
CA LYS A 519 33.06 -20.63 6.05
C LYS A 519 32.00 -21.43 6.84
N PRO A 520 30.69 -21.27 6.55
CA PRO A 520 29.64 -22.08 7.17
C PRO A 520 29.95 -23.57 7.07
N CYS A 521 29.62 -24.34 8.11
CA CYS A 521 29.71 -25.79 8.03
C CYS A 521 28.62 -26.24 7.04
N GLY A 522 29.04 -26.79 5.90
CA GLY A 522 28.10 -27.24 4.87
C GLY A 522 27.20 -28.36 5.40
N VAL A 523 26.19 -28.73 4.59
CA VAL A 523 25.42 -29.94 4.87
C VAL A 523 26.34 -31.18 4.77
N GLN A 524 26.33 -32.02 5.79
CA GLN A 524 27.22 -33.18 5.91
C GLN A 524 26.45 -34.44 6.34
N TRP A 525 26.95 -35.61 5.95
CA TRP A 525 26.45 -36.91 6.38
C TRP A 525 26.98 -37.24 7.78
N TYR A 526 26.07 -37.37 8.75
CA TYR A 526 26.37 -37.83 10.09
C TYR A 526 25.92 -39.29 10.25
N VAL A 527 26.65 -40.03 11.10
CA VAL A 527 26.37 -41.44 11.40
C VAL A 527 26.29 -41.68 12.89
N THR A 528 25.50 -42.68 13.29
CA THR A 528 25.57 -43.24 14.65
C THR A 528 26.70 -44.26 14.74
N GLU A 529 27.05 -44.63 15.98
CA GLU A 529 27.77 -45.87 16.23
C GLU A 529 27.05 -47.09 15.65
N TRP A 530 27.82 -48.13 15.35
CA TRP A 530 27.30 -49.39 14.83
C TRP A 530 26.52 -50.19 15.90
N SER A 531 25.45 -50.85 15.49
CA SER A 531 24.76 -51.84 16.32
C SER A 531 25.68 -53.01 16.66
N ALA A 532 25.31 -53.77 17.71
CA ALA A 532 25.81 -55.12 17.88
C ALA A 532 25.58 -55.95 16.61
N CYS A 533 26.51 -56.87 16.31
CA CYS A 533 26.41 -57.75 15.15
C CYS A 533 25.28 -58.78 15.36
N SER A 534 24.44 -59.00 14.35
CA SER A 534 23.29 -59.92 14.44
C SER A 534 23.65 -61.40 14.66
N ARG A 535 24.93 -61.77 14.49
CA ARG A 535 25.49 -63.09 14.80
C ARG A 535 26.90 -62.93 15.36
N THR A 536 27.31 -63.81 16.26
CA THR A 536 28.68 -63.85 16.81
C THR A 536 29.70 -64.52 15.87
N CYS A 537 29.23 -65.31 14.90
CA CYS A 537 30.03 -66.03 13.90
C CYS A 537 29.15 -66.44 12.70
N ASN A 538 29.74 -67.02 11.65
CA ASN A 538 29.08 -67.38 10.38
C ASN A 538 28.36 -66.19 9.70
N ALA A 539 29.06 -65.06 9.56
CA ALA A 539 28.63 -63.85 8.84
C ALA A 539 27.27 -63.29 9.32
N GLY A 540 27.34 -62.41 10.31
CA GLY A 540 26.23 -61.54 10.71
C GLY A 540 26.26 -60.21 9.95
N PHE A 541 25.34 -59.32 10.32
CA PHE A 541 25.31 -57.95 9.85
C PHE A 541 25.10 -56.98 11.02
N ARG A 542 25.70 -55.80 10.93
CA ARG A 542 25.48 -54.66 11.83
C ARG A 542 24.90 -53.50 11.04
N VAL A 543 24.13 -52.65 11.72
CA VAL A 543 23.47 -51.49 11.12
C VAL A 543 23.79 -50.22 11.90
N ARG A 544 23.79 -49.08 11.22
CA ARG A 544 23.88 -47.75 11.84
C ARG A 544 22.93 -46.81 11.13
N GLU A 545 22.50 -45.76 11.82
CA GLU A 545 21.70 -44.72 11.20
C GLU A 545 22.62 -43.69 10.52
N VAL A 546 22.19 -43.19 9.36
CA VAL A 546 22.90 -42.21 8.54
C VAL A 546 21.93 -41.08 8.21
N ARG A 547 22.25 -39.85 8.58
CA ARG A 547 21.40 -38.67 8.35
C ARG A 547 22.20 -37.51 7.79
N CYS A 548 21.67 -36.83 6.78
CA CYS A 548 22.20 -35.56 6.34
C CYS A 548 21.69 -34.45 7.27
N LEU A 549 22.60 -33.68 7.86
CA LEU A 549 22.27 -32.59 8.77
C LEU A 549 22.93 -31.30 8.27
N ALA A 550 22.23 -30.18 8.48
CA ALA A 550 22.73 -28.83 8.28
C ALA A 550 23.22 -28.19 9.60
N ASP A 551 23.77 -26.99 9.51
CA ASP A 551 24.05 -26.11 10.67
C ASP A 551 22.88 -26.17 11.70
N ASN A 552 23.24 -26.37 12.97
CA ASN A 552 22.31 -26.58 14.10
C ASN A 552 21.57 -27.93 14.14
N ILE A 553 22.11 -29.00 13.53
CA ILE A 553 21.62 -30.39 13.66
C ILE A 553 20.19 -30.55 13.08
N VAL A 554 19.86 -29.74 12.06
CA VAL A 554 18.56 -29.79 11.38
C VAL A 554 18.64 -30.79 10.22
N PRO A 555 17.70 -31.75 10.07
CA PRO A 555 17.63 -32.62 8.90
C PRO A 555 17.57 -31.83 7.59
N SER A 556 18.34 -32.25 6.58
CA SER A 556 18.33 -31.61 5.26
C SER A 556 18.53 -32.62 4.15
N ASP A 557 17.89 -32.42 3.00
CA ASP A 557 18.02 -33.30 1.82
C ASP A 557 19.10 -32.81 0.83
N ARG A 558 20.04 -31.96 1.29
CA ARG A 558 21.00 -31.24 0.45
C ARG A 558 22.41 -31.85 0.41
N CYS A 559 22.66 -32.94 1.15
CA CYS A 559 23.90 -33.69 1.02
C CYS A 559 23.92 -34.47 -0.30
N ASP A 560 25.09 -34.55 -0.91
CA ASP A 560 25.30 -35.31 -2.15
C ASP A 560 25.09 -36.83 -1.89
N PRO A 561 24.14 -37.48 -2.60
CA PRO A 561 23.90 -38.92 -2.46
C PRO A 561 25.09 -39.82 -2.81
N SER A 562 26.06 -39.34 -3.61
CA SER A 562 27.25 -40.13 -3.97
C SER A 562 28.22 -40.34 -2.80
N PHE A 563 28.12 -39.53 -1.75
CA PHE A 563 28.91 -39.65 -0.51
C PHE A 563 28.12 -40.26 0.66
N ILE A 564 26.98 -40.93 0.38
CA ILE A 564 26.21 -41.61 1.42
C ILE A 564 27.03 -42.74 2.05
N LEU A 565 27.16 -42.70 3.38
CA LEU A 565 27.91 -43.70 4.13
C LEU A 565 27.09 -44.98 4.29
N GLU A 566 27.75 -46.15 4.26
CA GLU A 566 27.04 -47.44 4.37
C GLU A 566 26.27 -47.56 5.69
N SER A 567 24.98 -47.86 5.62
CA SER A 567 24.11 -48.06 6.79
C SER A 567 24.07 -49.52 7.28
N ARG A 568 24.64 -50.47 6.53
CA ARG A 568 24.69 -51.90 6.84
C ARG A 568 26.02 -52.50 6.39
N GLU A 569 26.67 -53.23 7.29
CA GLU A 569 27.96 -53.89 7.04
C GLU A 569 27.91 -55.36 7.50
N GLU A 570 28.65 -56.24 6.82
CA GLU A 570 28.83 -57.63 7.22
C GLU A 570 29.91 -57.77 8.30
N CYS A 571 29.57 -58.41 9.41
CA CYS A 571 30.44 -58.58 10.57
C CYS A 571 30.57 -60.06 10.97
N ASN A 572 31.62 -60.40 11.72
CA ASN A 572 31.85 -61.75 12.24
C ASN A 572 31.85 -62.85 11.15
N LYS A 573 32.61 -62.61 10.07
CA LYS A 573 32.78 -63.54 8.93
C LYS A 573 33.54 -64.83 9.28
N GLN A 574 34.11 -64.91 10.49
CA GLN A 574 34.78 -66.11 11.00
C GLN A 574 33.79 -67.27 11.19
N PRO A 575 34.18 -68.52 10.86
CA PRO A 575 33.35 -69.68 11.09
C PRO A 575 33.12 -69.91 12.59
N CYS A 576 31.93 -70.36 12.96
CA CYS A 576 31.65 -70.78 14.34
C CYS A 576 32.47 -72.03 14.68
N VAL A 577 33.57 -71.88 15.41
CA VAL A 577 34.29 -73.00 16.01
C VAL A 577 33.65 -73.29 17.37
N ALA A 578 33.14 -74.51 17.56
CA ALA A 578 32.78 -74.98 18.89
C ALA A 578 34.08 -75.27 19.66
N GLU A 579 34.27 -74.60 20.80
CA GLU A 579 35.39 -74.89 21.70
C GLU A 579 35.13 -76.24 22.40
N ILE A 580 35.61 -77.32 21.78
CA ILE A 580 35.73 -78.62 22.42
C ILE A 580 36.89 -78.53 23.40
N ASP A 581 36.58 -78.58 24.70
CA ASP A 581 37.58 -78.55 25.78
C ASP A 581 38.64 -79.66 25.57
N PRO A 582 39.93 -79.30 25.35
CA PRO A 582 40.99 -80.28 25.13
C PRO A 582 41.30 -81.16 26.36
N LEU A 583 40.70 -80.89 27.53
CA LEU A 583 40.81 -81.74 28.72
C LEU A 583 39.87 -82.97 28.71
N CYS A 584 38.92 -83.04 27.78
CA CYS A 584 37.88 -84.07 27.74
C CYS A 584 38.30 -85.26 26.84
N SER A 585 39.00 -86.25 27.40
CA SER A 585 39.38 -87.51 26.70
C SER A 585 38.67 -88.74 27.27
N ASP A 586 38.32 -89.71 26.42
CA ASP A 586 37.77 -91.00 26.87
C ASP A 586 38.81 -91.85 27.60
N LYS A 587 38.46 -92.35 28.79
CA LYS A 587 39.37 -93.14 29.64
C LYS A 587 39.47 -94.62 29.24
N TYR A 588 38.50 -95.13 28.49
CA TYR A 588 38.48 -96.51 28.00
C TYR A 588 38.16 -96.58 26.50
N HIS A 589 38.74 -97.56 25.81
CA HIS A 589 38.62 -97.73 24.36
C HIS A 589 37.23 -98.24 23.90
N ASN A 590 36.42 -98.79 24.81
CA ASN A 590 35.06 -99.25 24.53
C ASN A 590 33.97 -98.18 24.74
N CYS A 591 34.34 -96.90 24.91
CA CYS A 591 33.39 -95.80 25.14
C CYS A 591 32.34 -95.60 24.02
N MET A 592 32.59 -96.06 22.79
CA MET A 592 31.57 -96.08 21.73
C MET A 592 30.37 -97.01 22.06
N VAL A 593 30.58 -98.08 22.83
CA VAL A 593 29.51 -98.97 23.28
C VAL A 593 28.60 -98.27 24.30
N VAL A 594 29.17 -97.40 25.15
CA VAL A 594 28.44 -96.58 26.12
C VAL A 594 27.50 -95.59 25.43
N VAL A 595 27.94 -95.01 24.30
CA VAL A 595 27.12 -94.17 23.42
C VAL A 595 26.00 -94.99 22.76
N GLN A 596 26.33 -96.13 22.15
CA GLN A 596 25.34 -97.00 21.49
C GLN A 596 24.27 -97.52 22.46
N ALA A 597 24.64 -97.82 23.71
CA ALA A 597 23.73 -98.23 24.78
C ALA A 597 23.00 -97.04 25.46
N ARG A 598 23.20 -95.79 24.99
CA ARG A 598 22.60 -94.55 25.53
C ARG A 598 22.88 -94.29 27.03
N LEU A 599 23.98 -94.81 27.56
CA LEU A 599 24.32 -94.72 28.99
C LEU A 599 24.95 -93.37 29.40
N CYS A 600 25.23 -92.48 28.45
CA CYS A 600 25.79 -91.14 28.66
C CYS A 600 24.93 -90.20 29.55
N VAL A 601 23.69 -90.56 29.88
CA VAL A 601 22.82 -89.83 30.81
C VAL A 601 23.35 -89.90 32.25
N TYR A 602 24.04 -90.99 32.62
CA TYR A 602 24.56 -91.19 33.97
C TYR A 602 25.94 -90.54 34.14
N SER A 603 26.14 -89.82 35.24
CA SER A 603 27.35 -89.03 35.54
C SER A 603 28.66 -89.83 35.51
N TYR A 604 28.63 -91.09 35.95
CA TYR A 604 29.78 -91.99 35.88
C TYR A 604 30.25 -92.21 34.43
N TYR A 605 29.33 -92.58 33.53
CA TYR A 605 29.65 -92.80 32.12
C TYR A 605 29.99 -91.49 31.40
N ARG A 606 29.33 -90.39 31.75
CA ARG A 606 29.60 -89.05 31.18
C ARG A 606 30.99 -88.51 31.52
N SER A 607 31.53 -88.84 32.70
CA SER A 607 32.88 -88.44 33.11
C SER A 607 33.98 -89.39 32.62
N VAL A 608 33.68 -90.69 32.50
CA VAL A 608 34.63 -91.71 32.03
C VAL A 608 34.76 -91.73 30.49
N CYS A 609 33.67 -91.50 29.77
CA CYS A 609 33.59 -91.45 28.31
C CYS A 609 33.26 -90.03 27.83
N CYS A 610 34.03 -89.06 28.33
CA CYS A 610 33.79 -87.64 28.13
C CYS A 610 33.70 -87.23 26.65
N ALA A 611 34.66 -87.66 25.82
CA ALA A 611 34.73 -87.25 24.42
C ALA A 611 33.63 -87.90 23.58
N SER A 612 33.43 -89.21 23.75
CA SER A 612 32.40 -89.98 23.05
C SER A 612 30.99 -89.50 23.40
N CYS A 613 30.70 -89.28 24.69
CA CYS A 613 29.38 -88.82 25.12
C CYS A 613 29.10 -87.37 24.71
N SER A 614 30.09 -86.47 24.74
CA SER A 614 29.90 -85.08 24.33
C SER A 614 29.59 -84.97 22.82
N ARG A 615 30.36 -85.67 21.97
CA ARG A 615 30.09 -85.74 20.52
C ARG A 615 28.73 -86.35 20.18
N ALA A 616 28.25 -87.30 20.99
CA ALA A 616 26.93 -87.90 20.78
C ALA A 616 25.76 -86.95 21.11
N GLN A 617 25.94 -86.05 22.08
CA GLN A 617 24.91 -85.03 22.40
C GLN A 617 24.77 -83.99 21.28
N GLU A 618 25.83 -83.71 20.52
CA GLU A 618 25.82 -82.73 19.42
C GLU A 618 25.16 -83.24 18.13
N THR A 619 25.12 -84.56 17.90
CA THR A 619 24.48 -85.13 16.68
C THR A 619 22.96 -85.30 16.80
N HIS A 620 22.40 -85.37 18.02
CA HIS A 620 20.94 -85.37 18.25
C HIS A 620 20.49 -84.47 19.42
N PRO A 621 20.64 -83.14 19.30
CA PRO A 621 20.10 -82.19 20.28
C PRO A 621 18.61 -81.94 20.02
N ASN A 622 17.77 -82.90 20.46
CA ASN A 622 16.33 -82.80 20.81
C ASN A 622 15.48 -83.97 20.27
N SER A 623 15.15 -84.92 21.14
CA SER A 623 13.83 -85.58 21.12
C SER A 623 13.23 -85.76 22.53
N PHE A 624 13.76 -85.05 23.54
CA PHE A 624 13.27 -85.12 24.91
C PHE A 624 12.60 -83.80 25.32
N GLN A 625 11.27 -83.82 25.13
CA GLN A 625 10.25 -83.02 25.81
C GLN A 625 10.16 -81.52 25.47
N ASN A 626 9.28 -81.23 24.51
CA ASN A 626 8.18 -80.30 24.77
C ASN A 626 6.83 -80.81 24.21
N ASN A 627 6.45 -82.00 24.68
CA ASN A 627 5.07 -82.40 24.99
C ASN A 627 5.15 -82.75 26.49
N HIS A 628 4.27 -82.34 27.41
CA HIS A 628 2.86 -81.93 27.35
C HIS A 628 2.61 -81.17 28.70
N ILE A 629 1.70 -80.22 28.90
CA ILE A 629 0.23 -80.32 28.87
C ILE A 629 -0.37 -78.93 29.15
N ARG A 630 -1.52 -78.61 28.53
CA ARG A 630 -2.43 -77.55 29.02
C ARG A 630 -3.25 -78.09 30.19
N ARG A 631 -3.37 -77.34 31.27
CA ARG A 631 -4.64 -77.18 31.99
C ARG A 631 -4.99 -75.71 32.00
#